data_AF-A0A9D7LZE9-F1
#
_entry.id   AF-A0A9D7LZE9-F1
#
_cell.length_a   1.000
_cell.length_b   1.000
_cell.length_c   1.000
_cell.angle_alpha   90.00
_cell.angle_beta   90.00
_cell.angle_gamma   90.00
#
_symmetry.space_group_name_H-M   'P 1'
#
loop_
_entity.id
_entity.type
_entity.pdbx_description
1 polymer ?
#
loop_
_entity_poly.entity_id
_entity_poly.type
_entity_poly.pdbx_seq_one_letter_code
_entity_poly.pdbx_strand_id
1 'polypeptide(L)'
;MPDQEYIRNLRTPTVDNPLRILVSACMIGEKCAVDGTSYGEYPSVLKLLNYKTVKLTSFCPEHFSFGTPREMCDIYGGNGLDVLEGRAKVLTSTGIDWTAGMILASEKMLRIAEENKIELAVMMDVSAACGNHVVYDGNRYAANKKYQIGMGVCGAQLHKAGFKIISWREFKSLDLLYSKIDPEHIPNLDAKDFDQHEWYLSYFNKE
;
A
#
# COMPACT_ATOMS: atom_id res chain seq x y z
N MET A 1 1.41 -10.06 6.67
CA MET A 1 2.76 -9.90 7.25
C MET A 1 3.78 -9.73 6.15
N PRO A 2 4.77 -8.83 6.33
CA PRO A 2 5.78 -8.57 5.34
C PRO A 2 6.74 -9.75 5.23
N ASP A 3 7.15 -10.07 4.01
CA ASP A 3 8.07 -11.16 3.74
C ASP A 3 9.51 -10.70 3.99
N GLN A 4 9.93 -10.67 5.26
CA GLN A 4 11.27 -10.23 5.64
C GLN A 4 12.38 -11.13 5.05
N GLU A 5 12.10 -12.42 4.84
CA GLU A 5 13.06 -13.33 4.20
C GLU A 5 13.29 -12.93 2.75
N TYR A 6 12.23 -12.64 2.01
CA TYR A 6 12.34 -12.09 0.66
C TYR A 6 13.18 -10.80 0.63
N ILE A 7 12.93 -9.86 1.55
CA ILE A 7 13.70 -8.61 1.62
C ILE A 7 15.19 -8.89 1.89
N ARG A 8 15.50 -9.82 2.79
CA ARG A 8 16.90 -10.24 3.07
C ARG A 8 17.55 -10.92 1.88
N ASN A 9 16.77 -11.58 1.02
CA ASN A 9 17.26 -12.26 -0.18
C ASN A 9 17.26 -11.36 -1.42
N LEU A 10 16.76 -10.11 -1.33
CA LEU A 10 16.95 -9.14 -2.39
C LEU A 10 18.46 -8.95 -2.66
N ARG A 11 18.78 -8.92 -3.95
CA ARG A 11 20.09 -8.53 -4.45
C ARG A 11 20.43 -7.12 -3.97
N THR A 12 21.72 -6.84 -3.80
CA THR A 12 22.19 -5.46 -3.63
C THR A 12 22.01 -4.70 -4.95
N PRO A 13 21.24 -3.61 -4.98
CA PRO A 13 21.03 -2.85 -6.19
C PRO A 13 22.24 -1.98 -6.54
N THR A 14 22.40 -1.71 -7.83
CA THR A 14 23.43 -0.81 -8.36
C THR A 14 22.76 0.28 -9.19
N VAL A 15 23.52 1.31 -9.59
CA VAL A 15 22.97 2.37 -10.45
C VAL A 15 22.55 1.82 -11.82
N ASP A 16 23.31 0.88 -12.38
CA ASP A 16 23.03 0.27 -13.68
C ASP A 16 21.91 -0.79 -13.61
N ASN A 17 21.68 -1.37 -12.44
CA ASN A 17 20.58 -2.30 -12.19
C ASN A 17 19.88 -1.91 -10.88
N PRO A 18 19.05 -0.86 -10.90
CA PRO A 18 18.40 -0.36 -9.70
C PRO A 18 17.32 -1.32 -9.20
N LEU A 19 17.04 -1.28 -7.90
CA LEU A 19 15.88 -1.95 -7.32
C LEU A 19 14.61 -1.26 -7.79
N ARG A 20 13.70 -2.01 -8.42
CA ARG A 20 12.47 -1.47 -9.00
C ARG A 20 11.32 -1.59 -8.01
N ILE A 21 10.83 -0.44 -7.54
CA ILE A 21 9.78 -0.38 -6.51
C ILE A 21 8.54 0.33 -7.06
N LEU A 22 7.38 -0.29 -6.89
CA LEU A 22 6.08 0.38 -7.10
C LEU A 22 5.71 1.09 -5.80
N VAL A 23 5.31 2.36 -5.86
CA VAL A 23 4.91 3.12 -4.68
C VAL A 23 3.52 3.74 -4.86
N SER A 24 2.72 3.77 -3.79
CA SER A 24 1.48 4.56 -3.80
C SER A 24 1.85 6.03 -3.99
N ALA A 25 1.36 6.65 -5.07
CA ALA A 25 1.77 8.00 -5.48
C ALA A 25 1.59 9.07 -4.38
N CYS A 26 0.54 8.94 -3.56
CA CYS A 26 0.29 9.86 -2.46
C CYS A 26 1.42 9.90 -1.43
N MET A 27 2.21 8.83 -1.32
CA MET A 27 3.29 8.73 -0.35
C MET A 27 4.58 9.44 -0.78
N ILE A 28 4.70 9.75 -2.07
CA ILE A 28 5.83 10.52 -2.62
C ILE A 28 5.46 11.98 -2.91
N GLY A 29 4.36 12.46 -2.32
CA GLY A 29 3.94 13.86 -2.39
C GLY A 29 3.11 14.22 -3.62
N GLU A 30 2.68 13.25 -4.43
CA GLU A 30 1.74 13.54 -5.52
C GLU A 30 0.38 13.98 -4.95
N LYS A 31 -0.16 15.06 -5.53
CA LYS A 31 -1.43 15.70 -5.16
C LYS A 31 -2.65 14.89 -5.60
N CYS A 32 -2.70 13.65 -5.16
CA CYS A 32 -3.71 12.66 -5.53
C CYS A 32 -4.60 12.25 -4.35
N ALA A 33 -4.53 12.94 -3.20
CA ALA A 33 -5.52 12.77 -2.14
C ALA A 33 -6.92 13.20 -2.62
N VAL A 34 -7.93 12.93 -1.77
CA VAL A 34 -9.35 13.21 -2.00
C VAL A 34 -9.62 14.61 -2.51
N ASP A 35 -8.97 15.59 -1.91
CA ASP A 35 -9.12 17.02 -2.13
C ASP A 35 -8.01 17.62 -3.00
N GLY A 36 -7.12 16.78 -3.54
CA GLY A 36 -5.95 17.24 -4.30
C GLY A 36 -4.80 17.75 -3.43
N THR A 37 -4.78 17.41 -2.15
CA THR A 37 -3.61 17.54 -1.28
C THR A 37 -2.75 16.26 -1.31
N SER A 38 -1.73 16.21 -0.47
CA SER A 38 -1.02 14.97 -0.12
C SER A 38 -1.55 14.43 1.21
N TYR A 39 -1.43 13.12 1.45
CA TYR A 39 -1.79 12.51 2.75
C TYR A 39 -0.74 12.75 3.85
N GLY A 40 -0.02 13.87 3.79
CA GLY A 40 1.10 14.19 4.66
C GLY A 40 2.45 13.74 4.11
N GLU A 41 3.46 13.81 4.97
CA GLU A 41 4.82 13.36 4.65
C GLU A 41 5.04 11.94 5.19
N TYR A 42 5.68 11.11 4.38
CA TYR A 42 6.11 9.77 4.77
C TYR A 42 7.63 9.69 4.67
N PRO A 43 8.39 10.23 5.65
CA PRO A 43 9.84 10.36 5.53
C PRO A 43 10.55 9.03 5.24
N SER A 44 10.05 7.93 5.83
CA SER A 44 10.56 6.57 5.62
C SER A 44 10.33 6.03 4.20
N VAL A 45 9.51 6.68 3.38
CA VAL A 45 9.33 6.31 1.96
C VAL A 45 9.90 7.38 1.04
N LEU A 46 9.78 8.66 1.41
CA LEU A 46 10.43 9.77 0.70
C LEU A 46 11.96 9.59 0.63
N LYS A 47 12.59 8.99 1.65
CA LYS A 47 14.02 8.68 1.63
C LYS A 47 14.42 7.80 0.42
N LEU A 48 13.53 6.95 -0.11
CA LEU A 48 13.79 6.14 -1.31
C LEU A 48 14.10 6.99 -2.54
N LEU A 49 13.56 8.21 -2.65
CA LEU A 49 13.80 9.12 -3.77
C LEU A 49 15.27 9.57 -3.86
N ASN A 50 16.01 9.50 -2.75
CA ASN A 50 17.39 9.99 -2.69
C ASN A 50 18.42 8.94 -3.16
N TYR A 51 18.00 7.70 -3.45
CA TYR A 51 18.89 6.62 -3.81
C TYR A 51 18.90 6.39 -5.32
N LYS A 52 20.04 6.65 -5.98
CA LYS A 52 20.24 6.38 -7.41
C LYS A 52 20.16 4.89 -7.77
N THR A 53 20.32 4.01 -6.78
CA THR A 53 20.17 2.56 -6.89
C THR A 53 18.70 2.11 -6.77
N VAL A 54 17.75 3.03 -6.65
CA VAL A 54 16.31 2.74 -6.59
C VAL A 54 15.61 3.40 -7.78
N LYS A 55 14.77 2.63 -8.46
CA LYS A 55 13.86 3.14 -9.50
C LYS A 55 12.43 3.03 -8.98
N LEU A 56 11.83 4.18 -8.68
CA LEU A 56 10.44 4.27 -8.27
C LEU A 56 9.52 4.37 -9.48
N THR A 57 8.44 3.60 -9.44
CA THR A 57 7.26 3.78 -10.30
C THR A 57 6.10 4.12 -9.39
N SER A 58 5.42 5.24 -9.59
CA SER A 58 4.28 5.63 -8.77
C SER A 58 2.95 5.36 -9.47
N PHE A 59 1.93 5.03 -8.70
CA PHE A 59 0.56 4.92 -9.19
C PHE A 59 -0.46 5.22 -8.09
N CYS A 60 -1.52 5.96 -8.43
CA CYS A 60 -2.69 6.15 -7.57
C CYS A 60 -3.91 5.51 -8.24
N PRO A 61 -4.41 4.37 -7.72
CA PRO A 61 -5.55 3.70 -8.32
C PRO A 61 -6.81 4.56 -8.34
N GLU A 62 -7.08 5.25 -7.24
CA GLU A 62 -8.30 6.04 -7.08
C GLU A 62 -8.29 7.28 -8.00
N HIS A 63 -7.14 7.95 -8.14
CA HIS A 63 -6.99 9.07 -9.07
C HIS A 63 -7.14 8.60 -10.52
N PHE A 64 -6.56 7.45 -10.88
CA PHE A 64 -6.68 6.90 -12.22
C PHE A 64 -8.14 6.65 -12.64
N SER A 65 -8.95 6.06 -11.76
CA SER A 65 -10.34 5.72 -12.11
C SER A 65 -11.36 6.83 -11.85
N PHE A 66 -11.12 7.69 -10.87
CA PHE A 66 -12.13 8.65 -10.39
C PHE A 66 -11.66 10.11 -10.39
N GLY A 67 -10.39 10.36 -10.71
CA GLY A 67 -9.81 11.70 -10.73
C GLY A 67 -9.54 12.30 -9.35
N THR A 68 -9.32 13.61 -9.34
CA THR A 68 -9.13 14.43 -8.14
C THR A 68 -9.67 15.84 -8.42
N PRO A 69 -10.47 16.45 -7.51
CA PRO A 69 -10.96 15.87 -6.26
C PRO A 69 -12.02 14.78 -6.49
N ARG A 70 -12.24 13.93 -5.50
CA ARG A 70 -13.17 12.79 -5.57
C ARG A 70 -13.75 12.47 -4.19
N GLU A 71 -14.77 11.63 -4.13
CA GLU A 71 -15.27 11.10 -2.85
C GLU A 71 -14.31 10.08 -2.22
N MET A 72 -14.43 9.91 -0.89
CA MET A 72 -13.80 8.78 -0.21
C MET A 72 -14.61 7.51 -0.39
N CYS A 73 -13.91 6.39 -0.55
CA CYS A 73 -14.53 5.07 -0.66
C CYS A 73 -13.95 4.09 0.35
N ASP A 74 -14.79 3.10 0.69
CA ASP A 74 -14.47 1.99 1.59
C ASP A 74 -15.03 0.68 1.04
N ILE A 75 -14.52 -0.44 1.53
CA ILE A 75 -15.01 -1.76 1.14
C ILE A 75 -16.14 -2.18 2.09
N TYR A 76 -17.22 -2.71 1.51
CA TYR A 76 -18.38 -3.23 2.22
C TYR A 76 -18.56 -4.72 1.94
N GLY A 77 -18.70 -5.52 2.98
CA GLY A 77 -18.97 -6.97 2.88
C GLY A 77 -17.73 -7.84 2.70
N GLY A 78 -16.54 -7.34 3.04
CA GLY A 78 -15.28 -8.10 2.96
C GLY A 78 -14.09 -7.20 2.69
N ASN A 79 -13.02 -7.74 2.11
CA ASN A 79 -11.81 -7.00 1.75
C ASN A 79 -11.56 -7.01 0.23
N GLY A 80 -10.39 -6.56 -0.20
CA GLY A 80 -10.01 -6.46 -1.61
C GLY A 80 -10.10 -7.78 -2.38
N LEU A 81 -9.78 -8.92 -1.76
CA LEU A 81 -9.94 -10.24 -2.41
C LEU A 81 -11.42 -10.55 -2.65
N ASP A 82 -12.28 -10.26 -1.69
CA ASP A 82 -13.73 -10.45 -1.84
C ASP A 82 -14.31 -9.56 -2.94
N VAL A 83 -13.78 -8.34 -3.12
CA VAL A 83 -14.15 -7.47 -4.24
C VAL A 83 -13.75 -8.10 -5.57
N LEU A 84 -12.49 -8.57 -5.69
CA LEU A 84 -11.99 -9.22 -6.90
C LEU A 84 -12.76 -10.51 -7.25
N GLU A 85 -13.37 -11.15 -6.26
CA GLU A 85 -14.16 -12.38 -6.42
C GLU A 85 -15.67 -12.11 -6.50
N GLY A 86 -16.08 -10.83 -6.54
CA GLY A 86 -17.47 -10.42 -6.71
C GLY A 86 -18.37 -10.61 -5.48
N ARG A 87 -17.77 -10.78 -4.29
CA ARG A 87 -18.49 -10.97 -3.01
C ARG A 87 -18.61 -9.70 -2.18
N ALA A 88 -17.76 -8.70 -2.42
CA ALA A 88 -17.78 -7.41 -1.73
C ALA A 88 -17.86 -6.25 -2.72
N LYS A 89 -18.10 -5.04 -2.22
CA LYS A 89 -18.24 -3.82 -3.02
C LYS A 89 -17.35 -2.71 -2.51
N VAL A 90 -16.94 -1.82 -3.41
CA VAL A 90 -16.32 -0.54 -3.07
C VAL A 90 -17.36 0.54 -3.23
N LEU A 91 -17.78 1.17 -2.14
CA LEU A 91 -18.78 2.23 -2.17
C LEU A 91 -18.18 3.54 -1.67
N THR A 92 -18.61 4.65 -2.26
CA THR A 92 -18.27 5.98 -1.74
C THR A 92 -18.99 6.25 -0.42
N SER A 93 -18.57 7.33 0.26
CA SER A 93 -19.24 7.83 1.46
C SER A 93 -20.71 8.18 1.26
N THR A 94 -21.12 8.52 0.02
CA THR A 94 -22.52 8.78 -0.35
C THR A 94 -23.26 7.55 -0.90
N GLY A 95 -22.56 6.41 -1.04
CA GLY A 95 -23.15 5.13 -1.47
C GLY A 95 -23.05 4.84 -2.97
N ILE A 96 -22.28 5.62 -3.74
CA ILE A 96 -22.05 5.34 -5.17
C ILE A 96 -21.17 4.09 -5.29
N ASP A 97 -21.55 3.16 -6.17
CA ASP A 97 -20.79 1.93 -6.42
C ASP A 97 -19.59 2.21 -7.33
N TRP A 98 -18.39 2.12 -6.76
CA TRP A 98 -17.10 2.31 -7.43
C TRP A 98 -16.38 0.99 -7.71
N THR A 99 -17.05 -0.15 -7.50
CA THR A 99 -16.43 -1.47 -7.57
C THR A 99 -15.74 -1.72 -8.91
N ALA A 100 -16.44 -1.49 -10.03
CA ALA A 100 -15.88 -1.72 -11.36
C ALA A 100 -14.68 -0.80 -11.66
N GLY A 101 -14.75 0.47 -11.27
CA GLY A 101 -13.64 1.41 -11.44
C GLY A 101 -12.43 1.02 -10.60
N MET A 102 -12.64 0.48 -9.40
CA MET A 102 -11.55 0.03 -8.53
C MET A 102 -10.87 -1.23 -9.07
N ILE A 103 -11.64 -2.18 -9.61
CA ILE A 103 -11.11 -3.38 -10.28
C ILE A 103 -10.30 -2.98 -11.52
N LEU A 104 -10.80 -2.04 -12.33
CA LEU A 104 -10.04 -1.52 -13.47
C LEU A 104 -8.70 -0.89 -13.04
N ALA A 105 -8.70 -0.17 -11.91
CA ALA A 105 -7.50 0.42 -11.36
C ALA A 105 -6.50 -0.64 -10.86
N SER A 106 -6.99 -1.71 -10.22
CA SER A 106 -6.14 -2.80 -9.75
C SER A 106 -5.48 -3.54 -10.91
N GLU A 107 -6.22 -3.82 -11.98
CA GLU A 107 -5.69 -4.39 -13.22
C GLU A 107 -4.66 -3.48 -13.89
N LYS A 108 -4.89 -2.15 -13.88
CA LYS A 108 -3.89 -1.20 -14.39
C LYS A 108 -2.62 -1.20 -13.53
N MET A 109 -2.76 -1.22 -12.20
CA MET A 109 -1.63 -1.29 -11.29
C MET A 109 -0.81 -2.56 -11.49
N LEU A 110 -1.46 -3.71 -11.67
CA LEU A 110 -0.80 -4.98 -11.97
C LEU A 110 0.01 -4.90 -13.28
N ARG A 111 -0.61 -4.41 -14.36
CA ARG A 111 0.10 -4.23 -15.65
C ARG A 111 1.31 -3.32 -15.51
N ILE A 112 1.18 -2.20 -14.81
CA ILE A 112 2.31 -1.30 -14.53
C ILE A 112 3.43 -2.06 -13.78
N ALA A 113 3.07 -2.89 -12.80
CA ALA A 113 4.03 -3.66 -12.02
C ALA A 113 4.80 -4.67 -12.89
N GLU A 114 4.08 -5.38 -13.77
CA GLU A 114 4.66 -6.36 -14.70
C GLU A 114 5.54 -5.68 -15.77
N GLU A 115 5.03 -4.65 -16.44
CA GLU A 115 5.74 -3.90 -17.49
C GLU A 115 7.03 -3.27 -16.98
N ASN A 116 7.01 -2.74 -15.76
CA ASN A 116 8.19 -2.14 -15.12
C ASN A 116 9.05 -3.15 -14.38
N LYS A 117 8.68 -4.44 -14.40
CA LYS A 117 9.40 -5.55 -13.74
C LYS A 117 9.68 -5.20 -12.27
N ILE A 118 8.63 -4.78 -11.58
CA ILE A 118 8.68 -4.39 -10.18
C ILE A 118 9.10 -5.58 -9.32
N GLU A 119 10.02 -5.35 -8.40
CA GLU A 119 10.55 -6.37 -7.49
C GLU A 119 9.86 -6.28 -6.12
N LEU A 120 9.31 -5.12 -5.77
CA LEU A 120 8.70 -4.86 -4.47
C LEU A 120 7.69 -3.70 -4.59
N ALA A 121 6.56 -3.78 -3.89
CA ALA A 121 5.64 -2.65 -3.76
C ALA A 121 5.72 -2.04 -2.34
N VAL A 122 5.64 -0.72 -2.24
CA VAL A 122 5.51 0.04 -0.98
C VAL A 122 4.19 0.79 -1.02
N MET A 123 3.24 0.39 -0.18
CA MET A 123 1.84 0.81 -0.30
C MET A 123 1.30 1.50 0.95
N MET A 124 0.30 2.36 0.72
CA MET A 124 -0.45 3.02 1.78
C MET A 124 -1.35 2.02 2.50
N ASP A 125 -1.41 2.07 3.84
CA ASP A 125 -2.32 1.19 4.60
C ASP A 125 -3.73 1.79 4.75
N VAL A 126 -4.72 0.97 5.15
CA VAL A 126 -6.11 1.38 5.46
C VAL A 126 -6.96 1.79 4.23
N SER A 127 -6.37 2.16 3.10
CA SER A 127 -7.10 2.53 1.86
C SER A 127 -7.87 1.35 1.27
N ALA A 128 -9.08 1.61 0.75
CA ALA A 128 -9.85 0.61 0.00
C ALA A 128 -9.15 0.14 -1.28
N ALA A 129 -8.26 0.96 -1.84
CA ALA A 129 -7.45 0.61 -2.99
C ALA A 129 -6.13 -0.04 -2.57
N CYS A 130 -5.30 0.70 -1.81
CA CYS A 130 -3.90 0.33 -1.55
C CYS A 130 -3.65 -0.37 -0.22
N GLY A 131 -4.65 -0.44 0.67
CA GLY A 131 -4.51 -1.01 2.02
C GLY A 131 -3.81 -2.36 2.00
N ASN A 132 -2.94 -2.62 2.97
CA ASN A 132 -2.13 -3.84 2.97
C ASN A 132 -2.60 -4.81 4.06
N HIS A 133 -2.59 -4.39 5.32
CA HIS A 133 -2.93 -5.31 6.41
C HIS A 133 -4.36 -5.14 6.89
N VAL A 134 -4.87 -3.91 6.82
CA VAL A 134 -6.21 -3.58 7.29
C VAL A 134 -6.90 -2.62 6.33
N VAL A 135 -8.22 -2.71 6.31
CA VAL A 135 -9.11 -1.76 5.65
C VAL A 135 -10.29 -1.44 6.59
N TYR A 136 -11.06 -0.41 6.27
CA TYR A 136 -12.33 -0.20 6.95
C TYR A 136 -13.35 -1.29 6.57
N ASP A 137 -14.19 -1.67 7.53
CA ASP A 137 -15.40 -2.46 7.29
C ASP A 137 -16.59 -1.50 7.16
N GLY A 138 -16.88 -1.13 5.92
CA GLY A 138 -17.86 -0.10 5.58
C GLY A 138 -17.37 1.32 5.81
N ASN A 139 -18.30 2.25 6.05
CA ASN A 139 -18.03 3.68 6.03
C ASN A 139 -17.05 4.12 7.14
N ARG A 140 -15.88 4.64 6.75
CA ARG A 140 -14.88 5.18 7.69
C ARG A 140 -15.34 6.33 8.58
N TYR A 141 -16.41 7.02 8.19
CA TYR A 141 -16.99 8.13 8.93
C TYR A 141 -18.16 7.72 9.83
N ALA A 142 -18.49 6.42 9.90
CA ALA A 142 -19.53 5.92 10.80
C ALA A 142 -19.16 6.14 12.28
N ALA A 143 -20.17 6.40 13.12
CA ALA A 143 -19.99 6.56 14.56
C ALA A 143 -19.34 5.33 15.22
N ASN A 144 -19.65 4.14 14.71
CA ASN A 144 -19.09 2.86 15.11
C ASN A 144 -18.07 2.35 14.07
N LYS A 145 -17.14 3.19 13.61
CA LYS A 145 -16.09 2.81 12.64
C LYS A 145 -15.42 1.49 13.02
N LYS A 146 -15.29 0.59 12.05
CA LYS A 146 -14.66 -0.72 12.22
C LYS A 146 -13.52 -0.91 11.26
N TYR A 147 -12.47 -1.59 11.73
CA TYR A 147 -11.39 -2.08 10.90
C TYR A 147 -11.53 -3.59 10.79
N GLN A 148 -11.11 -4.11 9.64
CA GLN A 148 -11.01 -5.54 9.39
C GLN A 148 -9.63 -5.86 8.81
N ILE A 149 -9.18 -7.08 9.04
CA ILE A 149 -7.92 -7.59 8.46
C ILE A 149 -8.15 -7.86 6.98
N GLY A 150 -7.26 -7.36 6.15
CA GLY A 150 -7.30 -7.56 4.71
C GLY A 150 -6.68 -6.42 3.92
N MET A 151 -6.44 -6.70 2.64
CA MET A 151 -5.92 -5.74 1.69
C MET A 151 -7.04 -4.92 1.06
N GLY A 152 -6.71 -3.73 0.54
CA GLY A 152 -7.50 -3.05 -0.47
C GLY A 152 -7.44 -3.80 -1.81
N VAL A 153 -8.30 -3.42 -2.76
CA VAL A 153 -8.48 -4.14 -4.03
C VAL A 153 -7.17 -4.24 -4.83
N CYS A 154 -6.37 -3.18 -4.87
CA CYS A 154 -5.10 -3.16 -5.60
C CYS A 154 -3.99 -3.92 -4.87
N GLY A 155 -3.93 -3.81 -3.54
CA GLY A 155 -3.02 -4.63 -2.73
C GLY A 155 -3.30 -6.12 -2.91
N ALA A 156 -4.58 -6.51 -2.85
CA ALA A 156 -5.03 -7.88 -3.09
C ALA A 156 -4.66 -8.39 -4.49
N GLN A 157 -4.83 -7.56 -5.53
CA GLN A 157 -4.48 -7.93 -6.90
C GLN A 157 -2.98 -8.21 -7.07
N LEU A 158 -2.12 -7.32 -6.54
CA LEU A 158 -0.67 -7.49 -6.58
C LEU A 158 -0.22 -8.71 -5.78
N HIS A 159 -0.79 -8.90 -4.58
CA HIS A 159 -0.48 -10.05 -3.74
C HIS A 159 -0.85 -11.37 -4.42
N LYS A 160 -2.04 -11.45 -5.05
CA LYS A 160 -2.49 -12.63 -5.81
C LYS A 160 -1.59 -12.94 -7.01
N ALA A 161 -0.99 -11.91 -7.62
CA ALA A 161 0.00 -12.06 -8.69
C ALA A 161 1.42 -12.39 -8.19
N GLY A 162 1.62 -12.52 -6.87
CA GLY A 162 2.88 -12.93 -6.26
C GLY A 162 3.84 -11.79 -5.93
N PHE A 163 3.44 -10.52 -6.11
CA PHE A 163 4.24 -9.38 -5.67
C PHE A 163 4.31 -9.30 -4.15
N LYS A 164 5.47 -8.91 -3.64
CA LYS A 164 5.69 -8.64 -2.22
C LYS A 164 5.40 -7.17 -1.94
N ILE A 165 4.71 -6.92 -0.84
CA ILE A 165 4.18 -5.60 -0.49
C ILE A 165 4.65 -5.25 0.91
N ILE A 166 5.22 -4.06 1.06
CA ILE A 166 5.54 -3.43 2.34
C ILE A 166 4.54 -2.29 2.57
N SER A 167 3.86 -2.27 3.70
CA SER A 167 3.09 -1.11 4.16
C SER A 167 4.05 -0.05 4.69
N TRP A 168 3.71 1.22 4.52
CA TRP A 168 4.54 2.33 5.03
C TRP A 168 4.79 2.32 6.54
N ARG A 169 3.95 1.59 7.30
CA ARG A 169 4.04 1.42 8.75
C ARG A 169 4.89 0.21 9.18
N GLU A 170 5.43 -0.54 8.22
CA GLU A 170 6.32 -1.66 8.48
C GLU A 170 7.75 -1.16 8.60
N PHE A 171 8.02 -0.44 9.69
CA PHE A 171 9.29 0.25 9.89
C PHE A 171 10.46 -0.72 9.92
N LYS A 172 10.28 -1.93 10.48
CA LYS A 172 11.33 -2.96 10.52
C LYS A 172 11.64 -3.50 9.12
N SER A 173 10.61 -3.77 8.33
CA SER A 173 10.79 -4.24 6.95
C SER A 173 11.39 -3.15 6.04
N LEU A 174 10.98 -1.90 6.21
CA LEU A 174 11.61 -0.76 5.54
C LEU A 174 13.08 -0.58 5.96
N ASP A 175 13.39 -0.77 7.24
CA ASP A 175 14.76 -0.70 7.76
C ASP A 175 15.67 -1.77 7.14
N LEU A 176 15.18 -3.02 7.06
CA LEU A 176 15.88 -4.11 6.35
C LEU A 176 16.10 -3.79 4.87
N LEU A 177 15.13 -3.16 4.23
CA LEU A 177 15.25 -2.72 2.84
C LEU A 177 16.33 -1.63 2.70
N TYR A 178 16.41 -0.69 3.64
CA TYR A 178 17.46 0.33 3.62
C TYR A 178 18.86 -0.26 3.78
N SER A 179 19.04 -1.26 4.65
CA SER A 179 20.32 -2.00 4.74
C SER A 179 20.72 -2.68 3.44
N LYS A 180 19.79 -2.93 2.51
CA LYS A 180 20.10 -3.46 1.17
C LYS A 180 20.51 -2.38 0.19
N ILE A 181 19.90 -1.21 0.29
CA ILE A 181 20.08 -0.11 -0.66
C ILE A 181 21.31 0.73 -0.31
N ASP A 182 21.64 0.82 0.98
CA ASP A 182 22.62 1.74 1.53
C ASP A 182 23.56 1.01 2.50
N PRO A 183 24.84 0.80 2.12
CA PRO A 183 25.81 0.08 2.95
C PRO A 183 26.14 0.82 4.26
N GLU A 184 25.91 2.13 4.31
CA GLU A 184 26.15 2.96 5.50
C GLU A 184 24.89 3.07 6.39
N HIS A 185 23.78 2.44 6.01
CA HIS A 185 22.55 2.48 6.80
C HIS A 185 22.71 1.70 8.10
N ILE A 186 22.44 2.37 9.22
CA ILE A 186 22.48 1.78 10.56
C ILE A 186 21.06 1.26 10.89
N PRO A 187 20.87 -0.07 11.04
CA PRO A 187 19.56 -0.64 11.32
C PRO A 187 19.00 -0.20 12.67
N ASN A 188 17.69 0.07 12.73
CA ASN A 188 16.98 0.30 13.98
C ASN A 188 16.44 -1.03 14.52
N LEU A 189 17.09 -1.56 15.56
CA LEU A 189 16.73 -2.84 16.18
C LEU A 189 15.36 -2.81 16.90
N ASP A 190 14.89 -1.63 17.29
CA ASP A 190 13.60 -1.44 17.97
C ASP A 190 12.44 -1.19 17.00
N ALA A 191 12.72 -1.15 15.69
CA ALA A 191 11.70 -0.95 14.68
C ALA A 191 10.67 -2.11 14.71
N LYS A 192 9.41 -1.74 14.48
CA LYS A 192 8.26 -2.65 14.55
C LYS A 192 7.54 -2.70 13.22
N ASP A 193 7.11 -3.89 12.83
CA ASP A 193 6.18 -4.08 11.72
C ASP A 193 4.73 -3.86 12.18
N PHE A 194 3.81 -3.78 11.21
CA PHE A 194 2.45 -3.28 11.40
C PHE A 194 1.67 -3.99 12.54
N ASP A 195 1.77 -5.31 12.62
CA ASP A 195 1.06 -6.15 13.59
C ASP A 195 1.64 -6.08 15.01
N GLN A 196 2.82 -5.48 15.18
CA GLN A 196 3.49 -5.33 16.46
C GLN A 196 3.18 -3.99 17.14
N HIS A 197 2.44 -3.10 16.47
CA HIS A 197 2.03 -1.82 17.03
C HIS A 197 0.88 -1.99 18.01
N GLU A 198 0.90 -1.21 19.09
CA GLU A 198 -0.08 -1.28 20.18
C GLU A 198 -1.53 -1.11 19.69
N TRP A 199 -1.76 -0.22 18.72
CA TRP A 199 -3.09 -0.06 18.11
C TRP A 199 -3.58 -1.36 17.47
N TYR A 200 -2.73 -2.08 16.73
CA TYR A 200 -3.12 -3.33 16.08
C TYR A 200 -3.43 -4.40 17.12
N LEU A 201 -2.51 -4.60 18.07
CA LEU A 201 -2.67 -5.57 19.15
C LEU A 201 -3.93 -5.29 19.98
N SER A 202 -4.15 -4.04 20.37
CA SER A 202 -5.31 -3.65 21.17
C SER A 202 -6.63 -3.68 20.40
N TYR A 203 -6.63 -3.61 19.08
CA TYR A 203 -7.85 -3.68 18.27
C TYR A 203 -8.22 -5.12 17.89
N PHE A 204 -7.25 -5.90 17.41
CA PHE A 204 -7.48 -7.22 16.83
C PHE A 204 -7.15 -8.40 17.77
N ASN A 205 -6.33 -8.20 18.81
CA ASN A 205 -6.00 -9.25 19.78
C ASN A 205 -6.71 -9.04 21.14
N LYS A 206 -7.87 -8.38 21.13
CA LYS A 206 -8.76 -8.39 22.30
C LYS A 206 -9.35 -9.80 22.43
N GLU A 207 -8.84 -10.55 23.40
CA GLU A 207 -9.52 -11.72 23.98
C GLU A 207 -10.89 -11.34 24.54
#